data_AF-A0A7R9XPB7-F1
#
_entry.id   AF-A0A7R9XPB7-F1
#
_cell.length_a   1.000
_cell.length_b   1.000
_cell.length_c   1.000
_cell.angle_alpha   90.00
_cell.angle_beta   90.00
_cell.angle_gamma   90.00
#
_symmetry.space_group_name_H-M   'P 1'
#
loop_
_entity.id
_entity.type
_entity.pdbx_description
1 polymer ?
#
loop_
_entity_poly.entity_id
_entity_poly.type
_entity_poly.pdbx_seq_one_letter_code
_entity_poly.pdbx_strand_id
1 'polypeptide(L)'
;AKGTQVAYLQSAPVSSALRSPSLNLISLIQECNQMFGEETAAELAETNRAFQKRFGGDHPRVDHVFYSQFSDDPWREAGAHDVADEASCLAVCDGCGHCSDLRTPTNDDPAGVKACRAKFETLLAKKWLASAA
;
A
#
# COMPACT_ATOMS: atom_id res chain seq x y z
N ALA A 1 -0.14 -11.96 12.04
CA ALA A 1 -1.58 -11.99 11.69
C ALA A 1 -2.16 -10.57 11.69
N LYS A 2 -3.32 -10.31 11.08
CA LYS A 2 -4.01 -9.02 11.26
C LYS A 2 -4.28 -8.82 12.76
N GLY A 3 -4.01 -7.62 13.28
CA GLY A 3 -4.19 -7.31 14.70
C GLY A 3 -2.97 -7.57 15.60
N THR A 4 -1.84 -8.03 15.05
CA THR A 4 -0.59 -8.27 15.84
C THR A 4 0.55 -7.29 15.56
N GLN A 5 0.68 -6.75 14.35
CA GLN A 5 1.76 -5.80 13.99
C GLN A 5 1.27 -4.78 12.97
N VAL A 6 0.54 -5.27 11.96
CA VAL A 6 -0.05 -4.48 10.89
C VAL A 6 -1.54 -4.80 10.77
N ALA A 7 -2.34 -3.75 10.57
CA ALA A 7 -3.74 -3.89 10.24
C ALA A 7 -4.21 -2.67 9.44
N TYR A 8 -4.80 -2.92 8.28
CA TYR A 8 -5.60 -1.90 7.59
C TYR A 8 -7.04 -2.07 8.06
N LEU A 9 -7.42 -1.24 9.01
CA LEU A 9 -8.65 -1.43 9.79
C LEU A 9 -9.90 -0.82 9.12
N GLN A 10 -9.82 -0.19 7.94
CA GLN A 10 -10.99 0.23 7.14
C GLN A 10 -12.18 0.82 7.93
N SER A 11 -11.90 1.64 8.93
CA SER A 11 -12.94 2.26 9.75
C SER A 11 -13.88 3.11 8.87
N ALA A 12 -15.16 3.13 9.23
CA ALA A 12 -16.14 3.99 8.57
C ALA A 12 -15.72 5.47 8.71
N PRO A 13 -15.78 6.26 7.62
CA PRO A 13 -15.51 7.68 7.69
C PRO A 13 -16.58 8.41 8.52
N VAL A 14 -16.23 9.58 9.05
CA VAL A 14 -17.11 10.37 9.94
C VAL A 14 -18.36 10.89 9.22
N SER A 15 -18.28 11.12 7.90
CA SER A 15 -19.38 11.59 7.07
C SER A 15 -19.45 10.82 5.76
N SER A 16 -20.65 10.75 5.15
CA SER A 16 -20.89 10.09 3.85
C SER A 16 -20.41 8.63 3.79
N ALA A 17 -20.52 7.91 4.91
CA ALA A 17 -20.08 6.52 5.01
C ALA A 17 -21.09 5.57 4.36
N LEU A 18 -20.62 4.75 3.41
CA LEU A 18 -21.32 3.54 2.98
C LEU A 18 -21.21 2.42 4.03
N ARG A 19 -20.18 2.46 4.88
CA ARG A 19 -19.93 1.49 5.95
C ARG A 19 -20.68 1.86 7.22
N SER A 20 -21.09 0.85 7.99
CA SER A 20 -21.72 1.07 9.29
C SER A 20 -20.83 1.90 10.22
N PRO A 21 -21.37 2.91 10.93
CA PRO A 21 -20.64 3.65 11.97
C PRO A 21 -20.09 2.76 13.10
N SER A 22 -20.64 1.55 13.27
CA SER A 22 -20.14 0.57 14.22
C SER A 22 -18.78 -0.01 13.84
N LEU A 23 -18.34 0.11 12.58
CA LEU A 23 -16.99 -0.26 12.13
C LEU A 23 -16.03 0.89 12.43
N ASN A 24 -15.61 1.01 13.68
CA ASN A 24 -14.65 2.01 14.13
C ASN A 24 -13.42 1.33 14.73
N LEU A 25 -12.37 2.11 14.99
CA LEU A 25 -11.11 1.56 15.47
C LEU A 25 -11.28 0.76 16.78
N ILE A 26 -12.17 1.19 17.67
CA ILE A 26 -12.40 0.52 18.95
C ILE A 26 -13.02 -0.87 18.73
N SER A 27 -14.09 -0.96 17.94
CA SER A 27 -14.76 -2.24 17.69
C SER A 27 -13.86 -3.23 16.95
N LEU A 28 -13.06 -2.74 16.00
CA LEU A 28 -12.14 -3.58 15.23
C LEU A 28 -10.97 -4.10 16.07
N ILE A 29 -10.49 -3.31 17.04
CA ILE A 29 -9.50 -3.78 18.02
C ILE A 29 -10.13 -4.81 18.97
N GLN A 30 -11.38 -4.59 19.40
CA GLN A 30 -12.10 -5.55 20.23
C GLN A 30 -12.32 -6.89 19.51
N GLU A 31 -12.61 -6.87 18.22
CA GLU A 31 -12.68 -8.09 17.40
C GLU A 31 -11.34 -8.85 17.39
N CYS A 32 -10.21 -8.13 17.31
CA CYS A 32 -8.89 -8.76 17.41
C CYS A 32 -8.71 -9.46 18.76
N ASN A 33 -9.14 -8.85 19.86
CA ASN A 33 -9.09 -9.49 21.19
C ASN A 33 -9.98 -10.73 21.28
N GLN A 34 -11.20 -10.65 20.74
CA GLN A 34 -12.14 -11.77 20.77
C GLN A 34 -11.63 -12.98 19.99
N MET A 35 -10.92 -12.75 18.88
CA MET A 35 -10.43 -13.82 18.00
C MET A 35 -9.06 -14.35 18.42
N PHE A 36 -8.16 -13.50 18.93
CA PHE A 36 -6.74 -13.83 19.13
C PHE A 36 -6.26 -13.68 20.59
N GLY A 37 -7.14 -13.27 21.51
CA GLY A 37 -6.82 -13.09 22.94
C GLY A 37 -6.41 -11.65 23.29
N GLU A 38 -6.61 -11.29 24.57
CA GLU A 38 -6.44 -9.90 25.07
C GLU A 38 -5.02 -9.35 24.95
N GLU A 39 -4.01 -10.21 24.97
CA GLU A 39 -2.60 -9.81 24.80
C GLU A 39 -2.34 -9.25 23.39
N THR A 40 -3.10 -9.70 22.38
CA THR A 40 -2.89 -9.31 20.98
C THR A 40 -3.14 -7.82 20.75
N ALA A 41 -4.26 -7.25 21.24
CA ALA A 41 -4.47 -5.81 21.10
C ALA A 41 -3.61 -4.99 22.06
N ALA A 42 -3.30 -5.53 23.25
CA ALA A 42 -2.47 -4.83 24.23
C ALA A 42 -1.08 -4.52 23.65
N GLU A 43 -0.53 -5.45 22.86
CA GLU A 43 0.78 -5.29 22.21
C GLU A 43 0.71 -4.56 20.86
N LEU A 44 -0.47 -4.46 20.23
CA LEU A 44 -0.63 -3.95 18.86
C LEU A 44 -0.04 -2.54 18.67
N ALA A 45 -0.26 -1.64 19.63
CA ALA A 45 0.25 -0.27 19.52
C ALA A 45 1.79 -0.23 19.52
N GLU A 46 2.44 -1.02 20.38
CA GLU A 46 3.90 -1.05 20.50
C GLU A 46 4.53 -1.80 19.33
N THR A 47 3.99 -2.97 18.98
CA THR A 47 4.46 -3.75 17.84
C THR A 47 4.27 -3.02 16.51
N ASN A 48 3.17 -2.27 16.33
CA ASN A 48 2.98 -1.40 15.19
C ASN A 48 4.02 -0.28 15.18
N ARG A 49 4.24 0.42 16.30
CA ARG A 49 5.28 1.45 16.41
C ARG A 49 6.66 0.89 16.07
N ALA A 50 7.01 -0.27 16.59
CA ALA A 50 8.27 -0.95 16.30
C ALA A 50 8.39 -1.31 14.81
N PHE A 51 7.31 -1.80 14.19
CA PHE A 51 7.23 -2.08 12.76
C PHE A 51 7.47 -0.81 11.93
N GLN A 52 6.73 0.27 12.20
CA GLN A 52 6.87 1.54 11.47
C GLN A 52 8.28 2.12 11.65
N LYS A 53 8.84 2.07 12.86
CA LYS A 53 10.22 2.52 13.11
C LYS A 53 11.24 1.71 12.32
N ARG A 54 11.04 0.40 12.22
CA ARG A 54 11.94 -0.51 11.49
C ARG A 54 11.89 -0.29 9.98
N PHE A 55 10.70 -0.11 9.41
CA PHE A 55 10.50 -0.11 7.95
C PHE A 55 10.27 1.29 7.34
N GLY A 56 10.10 2.32 8.16
CA GLY A 56 9.94 3.72 7.72
C GLY A 56 8.49 4.16 7.50
N GLY A 57 7.52 3.27 7.71
CA GLY A 57 6.10 3.57 7.52
C GLY A 57 5.77 4.03 6.10
N ASP A 58 5.05 5.14 6.00
CA ASP A 58 4.70 5.76 4.73
C ASP A 58 5.88 6.49 4.05
N HIS A 59 7.01 6.63 4.74
CA HIS A 59 8.26 7.20 4.24
C HIS A 59 9.40 6.17 4.32
N PRO A 60 9.31 5.05 3.57
CA PRO A 60 10.33 4.01 3.59
C PRO A 60 11.69 4.56 3.13
N ARG A 61 12.73 4.32 3.93
CA ARG A 61 14.12 4.76 3.65
C ARG A 61 14.93 3.61 3.06
N VAL A 62 14.54 3.20 1.86
CA VAL A 62 15.16 2.09 1.13
C VAL A 62 15.47 2.52 -0.30
N ASP A 63 16.47 1.88 -0.90
CA ASP A 63 16.84 2.05 -2.29
C ASP A 63 16.31 0.88 -3.14
N HIS A 64 16.37 1.03 -4.46
CA HIS A 64 15.99 -0.02 -5.41
C HIS A 64 14.55 -0.56 -5.26
N VAL A 65 13.62 0.32 -4.86
CA VAL A 65 12.18 0.03 -4.82
C VAL A 65 11.45 0.97 -5.78
N PHE A 66 10.51 0.41 -6.55
CA PHE A 66 9.64 1.17 -7.45
C PHE A 66 8.21 1.11 -6.91
N TYR A 67 7.63 2.28 -6.64
CA TYR A 67 6.29 2.41 -6.05
C TYR A 67 5.26 2.69 -7.15
N SER A 68 4.57 1.65 -7.62
CA SER A 68 3.43 1.79 -8.53
C SER A 68 2.11 1.89 -7.76
N GLN A 69 1.30 2.89 -8.12
CA GLN A 69 -0.01 3.17 -7.55
C GLN A 69 -1.04 3.40 -8.66
N PHE A 70 -2.33 3.25 -8.36
CA PHE A 70 -3.40 3.29 -9.35
C PHE A 70 -4.56 4.19 -8.89
N SER A 71 -5.22 4.89 -9.83
CA SER A 71 -6.27 5.86 -9.50
C SER A 71 -7.49 5.24 -8.82
N ASP A 72 -7.84 4.01 -9.21
CA ASP A 72 -9.03 3.33 -8.73
C ASP A 72 -8.73 2.32 -7.61
N ASP A 73 -7.48 2.22 -7.19
CA ASP A 73 -7.08 1.35 -6.09
C ASP A 73 -7.25 2.06 -4.74
N PRO A 74 -8.21 1.63 -3.88
CA PRO A 74 -8.37 2.22 -2.55
C PRO A 74 -7.16 2.00 -1.64
N TRP A 75 -6.27 1.06 -1.96
CA TRP A 75 -5.02 0.85 -1.21
C TRP A 75 -3.98 1.94 -1.42
N ARG A 76 -4.12 2.79 -2.45
CA ARG A 76 -3.22 3.92 -2.72
C ARG A 76 -3.03 4.81 -1.49
N GLU A 77 -4.09 5.06 -0.74
CA GLU A 77 -4.05 5.93 0.44
C GLU A 77 -3.14 5.37 1.56
N ALA A 78 -2.89 4.05 1.56
CA ALA A 78 -1.98 3.37 2.47
C ALA A 78 -0.57 3.12 1.87
N GLY A 79 -0.33 3.63 0.66
CA GLY A 79 0.95 3.50 -0.04
C GLY A 79 2.05 4.40 0.52
N ALA A 80 3.23 4.33 -0.09
CA ALA A 80 4.33 5.22 0.23
C ALA A 80 4.06 6.63 -0.32
N HIS A 81 4.39 7.65 0.49
CA HIS A 81 4.30 9.07 0.17
C HIS A 81 5.70 9.68 0.07
N ASP A 82 5.80 10.85 -0.57
CA ASP A 82 7.05 11.61 -0.73
C ASP A 82 8.25 10.80 -1.29
N VAL A 83 7.95 9.79 -2.10
CA VAL A 83 8.94 9.00 -2.83
C VAL A 83 9.43 9.78 -4.05
N ALA A 84 10.69 9.58 -4.44
CA ALA A 84 11.26 10.24 -5.61
C ALA A 84 10.41 9.92 -6.87
N ASP A 85 10.12 10.92 -7.69
CA ASP A 85 9.31 10.74 -8.91
C ASP A 85 9.92 9.67 -9.82
N GLU A 86 11.24 9.64 -9.96
CA GLU A 86 11.93 8.62 -10.76
C GLU A 86 11.66 7.18 -10.30
N ALA A 87 11.36 6.97 -9.02
CA ALA A 87 11.14 5.66 -8.39
C ALA A 87 9.65 5.40 -8.10
N SER A 88 8.74 6.17 -8.69
CA SER A 88 7.30 6.01 -8.47
C SER A 88 6.47 6.24 -9.72
N CYS A 89 5.25 5.72 -9.73
CA CYS A 89 4.29 5.98 -10.80
C CYS A 89 2.86 5.90 -10.27
N LEU A 90 2.03 6.88 -10.65
CA LEU A 90 0.58 6.80 -10.48
C LEU A 90 -0.06 6.60 -11.85
N ALA A 91 -0.60 5.40 -12.08
CA ALA A 91 -1.42 5.11 -13.25
C ALA A 91 -2.81 5.71 -13.05
N VAL A 92 -3.14 6.74 -13.84
CA VAL A 92 -4.49 7.32 -13.90
C VAL A 92 -5.24 6.70 -15.07
N CYS A 93 -6.32 5.98 -14.77
CA CYS A 93 -7.11 5.22 -15.73
C CYS A 93 -8.45 4.81 -15.12
N ASP A 94 -9.42 4.47 -15.99
CA ASP A 94 -10.67 3.84 -15.59
C ASP A 94 -10.51 2.31 -15.58
N GLY A 95 -10.92 1.68 -14.48
CA GLY A 95 -10.82 0.24 -14.26
C GLY A 95 -9.43 -0.25 -13.84
N CYS A 96 -8.48 0.65 -13.56
CA CYS A 96 -7.15 0.25 -13.07
C CYS A 96 -7.14 0.19 -11.54
N GLY A 97 -7.59 -0.95 -11.04
CA GLY A 97 -7.54 -1.29 -9.63
C GLY A 97 -6.20 -1.90 -9.21
N HIS A 98 -6.28 -2.73 -8.18
CA HIS A 98 -5.12 -3.26 -7.46
C HIS A 98 -4.07 -3.93 -8.36
N CYS A 99 -2.83 -3.45 -8.24
CA CYS A 99 -1.62 -3.98 -8.89
C CYS A 99 -1.82 -4.30 -10.38
N SER A 100 -2.45 -3.37 -11.11
CA SER A 100 -2.81 -3.59 -12.51
C SER A 100 -1.59 -3.81 -13.41
N ASP A 101 -0.44 -3.25 -13.04
CA ASP A 101 0.84 -3.42 -13.74
C ASP A 101 1.44 -4.83 -13.61
N LEU A 102 1.14 -5.58 -12.55
CA LEU A 102 1.67 -6.94 -12.34
C LEU A 102 0.92 -8.03 -13.10
N ARG A 103 -0.20 -7.70 -13.75
CA ARG A 103 -0.94 -8.65 -14.59
C ARG A 103 -0.20 -8.90 -15.90
N THR A 104 -0.48 -10.04 -16.55
CA THR A 104 0.00 -10.32 -17.91
C THR A 104 -0.37 -9.16 -18.84
N PRO A 105 0.61 -8.53 -19.51
CA PRO A 105 0.33 -7.40 -20.39
C PRO A 105 -0.59 -7.78 -21.56
N THR A 106 -1.52 -6.89 -21.89
CA THR A 106 -2.39 -7.01 -23.06
C THR A 106 -2.38 -5.73 -23.90
N ASN A 107 -2.78 -5.84 -25.16
CA ASN A 107 -2.92 -4.68 -26.03
C ASN A 107 -4.02 -3.72 -25.55
N ASP A 108 -4.97 -4.20 -24.76
CA ASP A 108 -6.11 -3.42 -24.27
C ASP A 108 -5.81 -2.70 -22.95
N ASP A 109 -4.62 -2.89 -22.36
CA ASP A 109 -4.29 -2.28 -21.08
C ASP A 109 -4.34 -0.74 -21.16
N PRO A 110 -4.86 -0.06 -20.11
CA PRO A 110 -4.91 1.39 -20.08
C PRO A 110 -3.54 2.03 -20.28
N ALA A 111 -3.51 3.19 -20.92
CA ALA A 111 -2.28 3.91 -21.22
C ALA A 111 -1.45 4.21 -19.95
N GLY A 112 -2.10 4.54 -18.83
CA GLY A 112 -1.42 4.76 -17.55
C GLY A 112 -0.68 3.53 -17.02
N VAL A 113 -1.27 2.34 -17.15
CA VAL A 113 -0.63 1.07 -16.74
C VAL A 113 0.58 0.77 -17.63
N LYS A 114 0.43 0.92 -18.95
CA LYS A 114 1.54 0.76 -19.91
C LYS A 114 2.68 1.73 -19.62
N ALA A 115 2.37 2.99 -19.31
CA ALA A 115 3.35 4.01 -18.98
C ALA A 115 4.12 3.67 -17.69
N CYS A 116 3.44 3.19 -16.63
CA CYS A 116 4.12 2.78 -15.41
C CYS A 116 5.06 1.58 -15.61
N ARG A 117 4.65 0.58 -16.40
CA ARG A 117 5.54 -0.54 -16.76
C ARG A 117 6.78 -0.07 -17.51
N ALA A 118 6.60 0.76 -18.53
CA ALA A 118 7.72 1.31 -19.30
C ALA A 118 8.66 2.17 -18.43
N LYS A 119 8.12 2.93 -17.48
CA LYS A 119 8.91 3.71 -16.51
C LYS A 119 9.76 2.78 -15.63
N PHE A 120 9.17 1.72 -15.09
CA PHE A 120 9.90 0.71 -14.31
C PHE A 120 10.98 0.02 -15.13
N GLU A 121 10.65 -0.50 -16.31
CA GLU A 121 11.62 -1.18 -17.19
C GLU A 121 12.80 -0.28 -17.55
N THR A 122 12.54 1.00 -17.78
CA THR A 122 13.59 2.00 -18.03
C THR A 122 14.49 2.19 -16.81
N LEU A 123 13.91 2.35 -15.62
CA LEU A 123 14.66 2.50 -14.37
C LEU A 123 15.52 1.26 -14.09
N LEU A 124 14.92 0.07 -14.21
CA LEU A 124 15.57 -1.21 -14.01
C LEU A 124 16.77 -1.36 -14.96
N ALA A 125 16.55 -1.22 -16.27
CA ALA A 125 17.59 -1.43 -17.27
C ALA A 125 18.72 -0.40 -17.18
N LYS A 126 18.38 0.89 -17.05
CA LYS A 126 19.37 1.97 -17.18
C LYS A 126 20.08 2.33 -15.88
N LYS A 127 19.48 2.04 -14.72
CA LYS A 127 20.03 2.47 -13.43
C LYS A 127 20.43 1.28 -12.56
N TRP A 128 19.56 0.28 -12.41
CA TRP A 128 19.78 -0.78 -11.41
C TRP A 128 20.59 -1.95 -11.96
N LEU A 129 20.31 -2.39 -13.18
CA LEU A 129 21.09 -3.46 -13.83
C LEU A 129 22.39 -2.94 -14.43
N ALA A 130 22.39 -1.72 -14.97
CA ALA A 130 23.58 -1.11 -15.54
C ALA A 130 24.65 -0.76 -14.49
N SER A 131 24.28 -0.50 -13.24
CA SER A 131 25.21 -0.25 -12.14
C SER A 131 25.74 -1.52 -11.47
N ALA A 132 25.19 -2.69 -11.81
CA ALA A 132 25.57 -3.99 -11.29
C ALA A 132 26.54 -4.76 -12.20
N ALA A 133 26.89 -4.20 -13.37
CA ALA A 133 27.85 -4.72 -14.34
C ALA A 133 29.17 -3.94 -14.26
#